data_AF-A0AA43EJ92-F1
#
_entry.id   AF-A0AA43EJ92-F1
#
_cell.length_a   1.000
_cell.length_b   1.000
_cell.length_c   1.000
_cell.angle_alpha   90.00
_cell.angle_beta   90.00
_cell.angle_gamma   90.00
#
_symmetry.space_group_name_H-M   'P 1'
#
loop_
_entity.id
_entity.type
_entity.pdbx_description
1 polymer ?
#
loop_
_entity_poly.entity_id
_entity_poly.type
_entity_poly.pdbx_seq_one_letter_code
_entity_poly.pdbx_strand_id
1 'polypeptide(L)'
;MNRRQMIVLCATAFIGGVFGGVLSTQFLFPKLADAQKSNGVNAEEFLLLDRQGNARAGLGLDANGEVGLVLRSKDGERTLTLSPDEPSVIKLVDRGGRVLWGAP
;
A
#
# COMPACT_ATOMS: atom_id res chain seq x y z
N MET A 1 -40.89 15.72 44.91
CA MET A 1 -39.92 16.32 43.98
C MET A 1 -40.61 17.45 43.23
N ASN A 2 -40.12 18.69 43.32
CA ASN A 2 -40.77 19.83 42.67
C ASN A 2 -40.19 20.10 41.26
N ARG A 3 -40.94 20.82 40.41
CA ARG A 3 -40.54 21.09 39.01
C ARG A 3 -39.16 21.76 38.90
N ARG A 4 -38.79 22.59 39.87
CA ARG A 4 -37.47 23.24 39.92
C ARG A 4 -36.34 22.24 40.18
N GLN A 5 -36.53 21.29 41.09
CA GLN A 5 -35.56 20.21 41.36
C GLN A 5 -35.35 19.33 40.13
N MET A 6 -36.42 19.00 39.39
CA MET A 6 -36.27 18.24 38.14
C MET A 6 -35.50 19.01 37.07
N ILE A 7 -35.78 20.31 36.88
CA ILE A 7 -35.05 21.14 35.90
C ILE A 7 -33.57 21.22 36.25
N VAL A 8 -33.23 21.43 37.53
CA VAL A 8 -31.83 21.47 37.98
C VAL A 8 -31.13 20.14 37.75
N LEU A 9 -31.80 19.01 38.03
CA LEU A 9 -31.23 17.67 37.83
C LEU A 9 -31.00 17.35 36.34
N CYS A 10 -31.92 17.74 35.46
CA CYS A 10 -31.74 17.58 34.03
C CYS A 10 -30.59 18.43 33.49
N ALA A 11 -30.46 19.67 33.96
CA ALA A 11 -29.39 20.57 33.52
C ALA A 11 -28.01 20.03 33.93
N THR A 12 -27.85 19.54 35.16
CA THR A 12 -26.57 19.00 35.64
C THR A 12 -26.18 17.71 34.92
N ALA A 13 -27.13 16.80 34.67
CA ALA A 13 -26.88 15.58 33.91
C ALA A 13 -26.47 15.88 32.45
N PHE A 14 -27.12 16.85 31.82
CA PHE A 14 -26.80 17.24 30.45
C PHE A 14 -25.39 17.83 30.32
N ILE A 15 -25.04 18.76 31.23
CA ILE A 15 -23.71 19.38 31.27
C ILE A 15 -22.64 18.30 31.51
N GLY A 16 -22.83 17.43 32.50
CA GLY A 16 -21.89 16.33 32.77
C GLY A 16 -21.68 15.40 31.57
N GLY A 17 -22.74 15.07 30.84
CA GLY A 17 -22.67 14.24 29.63
C GLY A 17 -21.87 14.90 28.50
N VAL A 18 -22.10 16.19 28.23
CA VAL A 18 -21.40 16.92 27.16
C VAL A 18 -19.91 17.07 27.50
N PHE A 19 -19.60 17.52 28.71
CA PHE A 19 -18.20 17.70 29.13
C PHE A 19 -17.47 16.36 29.23
N GLY A 20 -18.11 15.30 29.73
CA GLY A 20 -17.54 13.95 29.78
C GLY A 20 -17.29 13.36 28.38
N GLY A 21 -18.22 13.55 27.44
CA GLY A 21 -18.06 13.09 26.06
C GLY A 21 -16.95 13.81 25.29
N VAL A 22 -16.85 15.14 25.42
CA VAL A 22 -15.78 15.92 24.79
C VAL A 22 -14.41 15.57 25.38
N LEU A 23 -14.30 15.43 26.70
CA LEU A 23 -13.03 15.08 27.35
C LEU A 23 -12.57 13.66 26.97
N SER A 24 -13.51 12.70 26.88
CA SER A 24 -13.22 11.33 26.46
C SER A 24 -12.64 11.27 25.04
N THR A 25 -13.21 12.02 24.10
CA THR A 25 -12.77 12.00 22.69
C THR A 25 -11.45 12.73 22.44
N GLN A 26 -11.11 13.73 23.25
CA GLN A 26 -9.89 14.53 23.04
C GLN A 26 -8.67 14.04 23.84
N PHE A 27 -8.86 13.46 25.03
CA PHE A 27 -7.74 13.12 25.93
C PHE A 27 -7.42 11.64 26.04
N LEU A 28 -8.39 10.73 25.84
CA LEU A 28 -8.19 9.28 26.04
C LEU A 28 -7.96 8.50 24.75
N PHE A 29 -8.29 9.08 23.60
CA PHE A 29 -7.96 8.52 22.30
C PHE A 29 -6.93 9.44 21.62
N PRO A 30 -5.62 9.27 21.89
CA PRO A 30 -4.64 9.82 20.98
C PRO A 30 -4.98 9.25 19.60
N LYS A 31 -5.37 10.16 18.71
CA LYS A 31 -5.67 9.98 17.30
C LYS A 31 -4.98 8.71 16.75
N LEU A 32 -5.73 7.61 16.66
CA LEU A 32 -5.32 6.34 16.03
C LEU A 32 -5.09 6.46 14.51
N ALA A 33 -4.92 7.68 14.02
CA ALA A 33 -4.60 8.03 12.65
C ALA A 33 -3.23 8.70 12.59
N ASP A 34 -2.27 8.17 13.36
CA ASP A 34 -0.90 8.15 12.87
C ASP A 34 -0.91 7.16 11.73
N ALA A 35 -1.29 7.65 10.54
CA ALA A 35 -1.21 6.91 9.30
C ALA A 35 0.22 6.41 9.24
N GLN A 36 0.36 5.10 9.46
CA GLN A 36 1.63 4.39 9.52
C GLN A 36 2.51 4.96 8.42
N LYS A 37 3.51 5.77 8.78
CA LYS A 37 4.41 6.38 7.82
C LYS A 37 5.05 5.21 7.09
N SER A 38 4.55 4.93 5.88
CA SER A 38 5.02 3.82 5.08
C SER A 38 6.52 4.02 4.94
N ASN A 39 7.30 3.08 5.47
CA ASN A 39 8.72 2.97 5.15
C ASN A 39 8.83 2.50 3.70
N GLY A 40 8.35 3.34 2.79
CA GLY A 40 8.42 3.14 1.35
C GLY A 40 9.77 3.64 0.86
N VAL A 41 10.34 2.89 -0.06
CA VAL A 41 11.46 3.37 -0.85
C VAL A 41 10.86 4.05 -2.08
N ASN A 42 11.26 5.30 -2.36
CA ASN A 42 10.94 5.96 -3.62
C ASN A 42 12.13 5.73 -4.56
N ALA A 43 11.89 4.95 -5.62
CA ALA A 43 12.87 4.65 -6.65
C ALA A 43 12.16 4.55 -7.99
N GLU A 44 12.88 4.87 -9.07
CA GLU A 44 12.40 4.65 -10.44
C GLU A 44 12.35 3.14 -10.78
N GLU A 45 13.24 2.35 -10.18
CA GLU A 45 13.33 0.91 -10.36
C GLU A 45 13.88 0.20 -9.11
N PHE A 46 13.36 -0.99 -8.83
CA PHE A 46 13.86 -1.92 -7.82
C PHE A 46 14.47 -3.14 -8.48
N LEU A 47 15.76 -3.37 -8.27
CA LEU A 47 16.47 -4.53 -8.80
C LEU A 47 16.83 -5.50 -7.67
N LEU A 48 16.48 -6.77 -7.86
CA LEU A 48 17.02 -7.87 -7.07
C LEU A 48 18.29 -8.37 -7.76
N LEU A 49 19.45 -8.23 -7.12
CA LEU A 49 20.73 -8.69 -7.67
C LEU A 49 21.16 -10.02 -7.04
N ASP A 50 21.85 -10.87 -7.81
CA ASP A 50 22.56 -12.02 -7.26
C ASP A 50 23.93 -11.64 -6.66
N ARG A 51 24.66 -12.64 -6.14
CA ARG A 51 25.98 -12.45 -5.55
C ARG A 51 27.02 -11.89 -6.52
N GLN A 52 26.82 -12.11 -7.82
CA GLN A 52 27.69 -11.62 -8.88
C GLN A 52 27.28 -10.22 -9.37
N GLY A 53 26.18 -9.66 -8.85
CA GLY A 53 25.63 -8.37 -9.24
C GLY A 53 24.68 -8.44 -10.43
N ASN A 54 24.28 -9.63 -10.91
CA ASN A 54 23.34 -9.73 -12.02
C ASN A 54 21.90 -9.53 -11.53
N ALA A 55 21.11 -8.74 -12.26
CA ALA A 55 19.70 -8.57 -11.96
C ALA A 55 18.89 -9.85 -12.25
N ARG A 56 18.17 -10.29 -11.22
CA ARG A 56 17.33 -11.50 -11.10
C ARG A 56 15.85 -11.19 -11.13
N ALA A 57 15.48 -10.02 -10.62
CA ALA A 57 14.15 -9.47 -10.75
C ALA A 57 14.23 -7.94 -10.83
N GLY A 58 13.21 -7.34 -11.43
CA GLY A 58 13.06 -5.89 -11.54
C GLY A 58 11.60 -5.49 -11.34
N LEU A 59 11.33 -4.46 -10.56
CA LEU A 59 10.03 -3.79 -10.50
C LEU A 59 10.25 -2.31 -10.79
N GLY A 60 9.63 -1.78 -11.83
CA GLY A 60 9.82 -0.39 -12.21
C GLY A 60 9.02 -0.03 -13.45
N LEU A 61 9.39 1.10 -14.03
CA LEU A 61 8.85 1.55 -15.30
C LEU A 61 9.78 1.11 -16.44
N ASP A 62 9.20 0.67 -17.55
CA ASP A 62 9.95 0.39 -18.77
C ASP A 62 10.28 1.68 -19.55
N ALA A 63 10.88 1.55 -20.74
CA ALA A 63 11.24 2.68 -21.59
C ALA A 63 10.04 3.51 -22.07
N ASN A 64 8.83 2.95 -22.05
CA ASN A 64 7.59 3.62 -22.41
C ASN A 64 6.87 4.23 -21.19
N GLY A 65 7.38 4.00 -19.98
CA GLY A 65 6.75 4.42 -18.73
C GLY A 65 5.68 3.44 -18.23
N GLU A 66 5.60 2.24 -18.79
CA GLU A 66 4.66 1.19 -18.39
C GLU A 66 5.23 0.41 -17.20
N VAL A 67 4.37 0.01 -16.27
CA VAL A 67 4.82 -0.68 -15.06
C VAL A 67 5.11 -2.15 -15.35
N GLY A 68 6.26 -2.65 -14.92
CA GLY A 68 6.68 -4.03 -15.19
C GLY A 68 7.25 -4.73 -13.97
N LEU A 69 6.92 -6.00 -13.81
CA LEU A 69 7.68 -6.95 -12.98
C LEU A 69 8.39 -7.95 -13.88
N VAL A 70 9.71 -8.03 -13.74
CA VAL A 70 10.58 -8.90 -14.53
C VAL A 70 11.23 -9.91 -13.61
N LEU A 71 11.28 -11.18 -14.03
CA LEU A 71 11.96 -12.28 -13.36
C LEU A 71 12.86 -13.01 -14.36
N ARG A 72 14.16 -13.08 -14.09
CA ARG A 72 15.15 -13.70 -14.99
C ARG A 72 15.64 -15.03 -14.42
N SER A 73 15.70 -16.05 -15.28
CA SER A 73 16.17 -17.41 -14.93
C SER A 73 17.65 -17.44 -14.59
N LYS A 74 18.12 -18.49 -13.88
CA LYS A 74 19.52 -18.55 -13.34
C LYS A 74 20.57 -18.32 -14.41
N ASP A 75 20.37 -18.98 -15.52
CA ASP A 75 21.18 -18.92 -16.74
C ASP A 75 20.94 -17.66 -17.59
N GLY A 76 19.92 -16.85 -17.30
CA GLY A 76 19.52 -15.70 -18.11
C GLY A 76 18.95 -16.07 -19.48
N GLU A 77 18.55 -17.33 -19.68
CA GLU A 77 17.96 -17.81 -20.94
C GLU A 77 16.46 -17.51 -21.06
N ARG A 78 15.79 -17.29 -19.93
CA ARG A 78 14.35 -17.04 -19.88
C ARG A 78 14.04 -15.86 -18.97
N THR A 79 13.05 -15.08 -19.39
CA THR A 79 12.52 -13.95 -18.65
C THR A 79 11.02 -14.06 -18.58
N LEU A 80 10.47 -14.05 -17.38
CA LEU A 80 9.04 -13.92 -17.13
C LEU A 80 8.75 -12.44 -16.87
N THR A 81 7.86 -11.85 -17.65
CA THR A 81 7.42 -10.46 -17.51
C THR A 81 5.95 -10.43 -17.14
N LEU A 82 5.60 -9.49 -16.26
CA LEU A 82 4.25 -9.10 -15.92
C LEU A 82 4.11 -7.61 -16.22
N SER A 83 3.28 -7.23 -17.19
CA SER A 83 2.97 -5.85 -17.53
C SER A 83 1.45 -5.68 -17.65
N PRO A 84 0.79 -4.95 -16.74
CA PRO A 84 -0.66 -4.77 -16.77
C PRO A 84 -1.13 -3.89 -17.93
N ASP A 85 -0.22 -3.16 -18.56
CA ASP A 85 -0.51 -2.21 -19.65
C ASP A 85 -0.55 -2.91 -21.02
N GLU A 86 -0.05 -4.15 -21.11
CA GLU A 86 0.00 -4.94 -22.34
C GLU A 86 -1.20 -5.89 -22.49
N PRO A 87 -1.64 -6.22 -23.73
CA PRO A 87 -2.72 -7.19 -23.97
C PRO A 87 -2.43 -8.61 -23.47
N SER A 88 -1.16 -9.00 -23.41
CA SER A 88 -0.71 -10.24 -22.79
C SER A 88 0.05 -9.86 -21.53
N VAL A 89 -0.68 -9.85 -20.42
CA VAL A 89 -0.21 -9.34 -19.14
C VAL A 89 0.99 -10.13 -18.62
N ILE A 90 1.03 -11.44 -18.87
CA ILE A 90 2.14 -12.31 -18.48
C ILE A 90 2.79 -12.89 -19.72
N LYS A 91 4.12 -12.78 -19.85
CA LYS A 91 4.87 -13.39 -20.94
C LYS A 91 6.09 -14.12 -20.42
N LEU A 92 6.35 -15.32 -20.96
CA LEU A 92 7.64 -16.00 -20.85
C LEU A 92 8.39 -15.81 -22.16
N VAL A 93 9.56 -15.18 -22.09
CA VAL A 93 10.36 -14.80 -23.25
C VAL A 93 11.72 -15.47 -23.14
N ASP A 94 12.28 -15.94 -24.25
CA ASP A 94 13.68 -16.39 -24.28
C ASP A 94 14.66 -15.21 -24.39
N ARG A 95 15.96 -15.49 -24.27
CA ARG A 95 17.01 -14.47 -24.41
C ARG A 95 16.98 -13.72 -25.75
N GLY A 96 16.48 -14.34 -26.81
CA GLY A 96 16.35 -13.73 -28.13
C GLY A 96 15.15 -12.80 -28.27
N GLY A 97 14.33 -12.65 -27.21
CA GLY A 97 13.11 -11.84 -27.24
C GLY A 97 11.90 -12.58 -27.82
N ARG A 98 12.01 -13.89 -28.12
CA ARG A 98 10.88 -14.66 -28.62
C ARG A 98 9.98 -15.06 -27.46
N VAL A 99 8.69 -14.74 -27.59
CA VAL A 99 7.64 -15.16 -26.65
C VAL A 99 7.46 -16.68 -26.78
N LEU A 100 7.79 -17.39 -25.70
CA LEU A 100 7.61 -18.84 -25.56
C LEU A 100 6.18 -19.17 -25.11
N TRP A 101 5.58 -18.30 -24.29
CA TRP A 101 4.23 -18.44 -23.78
C TRP A 101 3.70 -17.09 -23.29
N GLY A 102 2.39 -16.88 -23.31
CA GLY A 102 1.77 -15.72 -22.68
C GLY A 102 0.34 -15.98 -22.21
N ALA A 103 -0.12 -15.15 -21.28
CA ALA A 103 -1.48 -15.15 -20.75
C ALA A 103 -1.99 -13.71 -20.55
N PRO A 104 -3.31 -13.51 -20.65
CA PRO A 104 -3.96 -12.27 -20.23
C PRO A 104 -3.95 -12.10 -18.70
#